data_AF-A0A2D8CGK7-F1
#
_entry.id   AF-A0A2D8CGK7-F1
#
_cell.length_a   1.000
_cell.length_b   1.000
_cell.length_c   1.000
_cell.angle_alpha   90.00
_cell.angle_beta   90.00
_cell.angle_gamma   90.00
#
_symmetry.space_group_name_H-M   'P 1'
#
loop_
_entity.id
_entity.type
_entity.pdbx_description
1 polymer ?
#
loop_
_entity_poly.entity_id
_entity_poly.type
_entity_poly.pdbx_seq_one_letter_code
_entity_poly.pdbx_strand_id
1 'polypeptide(L)'
;MEEQPHESGNPFDKLPKCGAKTRSGTPCKRPGTKRNGRCRLHGGAEGVGAPKGNQNAFKHGLYTKESIAFRKRIRKLAKSTDNLLSNL
;
A
#
# COMPACT_ATOMS: atom_id res chain seq x y z
N MET A 1 33.42 -30.56 2.45
CA MET A 1 33.12 -29.12 2.28
C MET A 1 32.67 -28.96 0.84
N GLU A 2 31.35 -28.96 0.60
CA GLU A 2 30.83 -28.74 -0.75
C GLU A 2 30.75 -27.23 -0.99
N GLU A 3 31.56 -26.73 -1.93
CA GLU A 3 31.50 -25.34 -2.37
C GLU A 3 30.20 -25.11 -3.16
N GLN A 4 29.38 -24.18 -2.70
CA GLN A 4 28.18 -23.78 -3.43
C GLN A 4 28.55 -22.91 -4.63
N PRO A 5 28.01 -23.18 -5.84
CA PRO A 5 28.32 -22.40 -7.03
C PRO A 5 27.80 -20.96 -6.87
N HIS A 6 28.67 -19.96 -7.08
CA HIS A 6 28.28 -18.56 -7.06
C HIS A 6 27.66 -18.18 -8.42
N GLU A 7 26.36 -17.88 -8.44
CA GLU A 7 25.73 -17.34 -9.66
C GLU A 7 26.28 -15.92 -9.94
N SER A 8 26.94 -15.76 -11.09
CA SER A 8 27.52 -14.50 -11.57
C SER A 8 26.43 -13.56 -12.13
N GLY A 9 25.58 -13.02 -11.26
CA GLY A 9 24.55 -12.07 -11.63
C GLY A 9 24.24 -11.07 -10.51
N ASN A 10 23.84 -9.85 -10.87
CA ASN A 10 23.43 -8.87 -9.87
C ASN A 10 22.07 -9.32 -9.27
N PRO A 11 21.98 -9.57 -7.95
CA PRO A 11 20.75 -10.04 -7.30
C PRO A 11 19.55 -9.10 -7.49
N PHE A 12 19.81 -7.84 -7.87
CA PHE A 12 18.79 -6.82 -8.07
C PHE A 12 18.14 -6.81 -9.46
N ASP A 13 18.71 -7.51 -10.45
CA ASP A 13 18.21 -7.46 -11.84
C ASP A 13 16.83 -8.11 -11.99
N LYS A 14 16.54 -9.12 -11.17
CA LYS A 14 15.25 -9.84 -11.15
C LYS A 14 14.17 -9.13 -10.32
N LEU A 15 14.47 -7.98 -9.71
CA LEU A 15 13.53 -7.25 -8.85
C LEU A 15 12.75 -6.18 -9.62
N PRO A 16 11.46 -5.96 -9.29
CA PRO A 16 10.70 -4.86 -9.88
C PRO A 16 11.34 -3.51 -9.52
N LYS A 17 11.19 -2.49 -10.38
CA LYS A 17 11.54 -1.11 -10.00
C LYS A 17 10.63 -0.61 -8.88
N CYS A 18 11.16 0.25 -8.02
CA CYS A 18 10.40 0.83 -6.93
C CYS A 18 9.22 1.68 -7.43
N GLY A 19 8.00 1.38 -6.98
CA GLY A 19 6.79 2.10 -7.40
C GLY A 19 6.55 3.48 -6.77
N ALA A 20 7.50 4.01 -5.99
CA ALA A 20 7.37 5.34 -5.37
C ALA A 20 7.92 6.44 -6.28
N LYS A 21 7.43 7.68 -6.08
CA LYS A 21 7.99 8.88 -6.71
C LYS A 21 9.08 9.48 -5.82
N THR A 22 10.11 10.05 -6.44
CA THR A 22 11.13 10.86 -5.76
C THR A 22 10.55 12.20 -5.32
N ARG A 23 11.31 12.97 -4.53
CA ARG A 23 10.93 14.35 -4.15
C ARG A 23 10.68 15.26 -5.34
N SER A 24 11.35 15.01 -6.47
CA SER A 24 11.17 15.74 -7.73
C SER A 24 10.00 15.22 -8.59
N GLY A 25 9.19 14.29 -8.07
CA GLY A 25 8.01 13.74 -8.75
C GLY A 25 8.30 12.64 -9.78
N THR A 26 9.56 12.36 -10.09
CA THR A 26 9.95 11.31 -11.05
C THR A 26 9.89 9.90 -10.43
N PRO A 27 9.66 8.84 -11.21
CA PRO A 27 9.67 7.47 -10.69
C PRO A 27 11.01 7.06 -10.07
N CYS A 28 10.98 6.32 -8.97
CA CYS A 28 12.19 5.78 -8.35
C CYS A 28 12.83 4.70 -9.23
N LYS A 29 14.12 4.85 -9.52
CA LYS A 29 14.89 3.90 -10.35
C LYS A 29 15.51 2.73 -9.57
N ARG A 30 15.45 2.75 -8.23
CA ARG A 30 16.03 1.70 -7.37
C ARG A 30 15.22 0.40 -7.47
N PRO A 31 15.86 -0.77 -7.27
CA PRO A 31 15.14 -2.03 -7.14
C PRO A 31 14.21 -1.98 -5.91
N GLY A 32 12.97 -2.40 -6.11
CA GLY A 32 11.98 -2.62 -5.07
C GLY A 32 12.08 -4.03 -4.50
N THR A 33 11.32 -4.29 -3.43
CA THR A 33 11.21 -5.65 -2.87
C THR A 33 10.08 -6.45 -3.52
N LYS A 34 10.17 -7.78 -3.48
CA LYS A 34 9.08 -8.67 -3.93
C LYS A 34 7.81 -8.54 -3.05
N ARG A 35 7.96 -8.10 -1.79
CA ARG A 35 6.86 -8.01 -0.82
C ARG A 35 5.90 -6.86 -1.10
N ASN A 36 6.43 -5.65 -1.33
CA ASN A 36 5.61 -4.45 -1.46
C ASN A 36 6.01 -3.54 -2.64
N GLY A 37 6.98 -3.95 -3.46
CA GLY A 37 7.42 -3.21 -4.63
C GLY A 37 8.11 -1.88 -4.33
N ARG A 38 8.47 -1.60 -3.07
CA ARG A 38 9.18 -0.37 -2.69
C ARG A 38 10.64 -0.67 -2.34
N CYS A 39 11.53 0.29 -2.54
CA CYS A 39 12.94 0.15 -2.16
C CYS A 39 13.13 0.50 -0.68
N ARG A 40 14.30 0.17 -0.11
CA ARG A 40 14.61 0.45 1.31
C ARG A 40 14.36 1.90 1.74
N LEU A 41 14.57 2.87 0.83
CA LEU A 41 14.40 4.30 1.10
C LEU A 41 12.94 4.78 1.00
N HIS A 42 12.07 4.00 0.36
CA HIS A 42 10.66 4.32 0.19
C HIS A 42 9.74 3.35 0.95
N GLY A 43 10.21 2.82 2.08
CA GLY A 43 9.42 1.93 2.94
C GLY A 43 9.39 0.46 2.50
N GLY A 44 10.38 0.03 1.72
CA GLY A 44 10.56 -1.36 1.31
C GLY A 44 11.39 -2.21 2.26
N ALA A 45 12.04 -1.61 3.25
CA ALA A 45 12.83 -2.35 4.23
C ALA A 45 11.92 -3.11 5.21
N GLU A 46 12.41 -4.25 5.68
CA GLU A 46 11.72 -5.03 6.71
C GLU A 46 11.57 -4.20 7.99
N GLY A 47 10.43 -4.38 8.69
CA GLY A 47 10.11 -3.61 9.88
C GLY A 47 9.74 -2.13 9.64
N VAL A 48 9.75 -1.65 8.38
CA VAL A 48 9.32 -0.27 8.07
C VAL A 48 7.81 -0.20 7.83
N GLY A 49 7.17 0.75 8.50
CA GLY A 49 5.72 0.98 8.45
C GLY A 49 5.07 0.86 9.82
N ALA A 50 3.78 1.18 9.89
CA ALA A 50 3.03 1.02 11.14
C ALA A 50 2.87 -0.48 11.47
N PRO A 51 3.12 -0.91 12.71
CA PRO A 51 2.85 -2.28 13.12
C PRO A 51 1.35 -2.58 13.03
N LYS A 52 1.01 -3.87 12.89
CA LYS A 52 -0.39 -4.32 12.90
C LYS A 52 -1.02 -3.95 14.25
N GLY A 53 -2.15 -3.26 14.23
CA GLY A 53 -2.84 -2.82 15.44
C GLY A 53 -2.31 -1.51 16.06
N ASN A 54 -1.41 -0.79 15.38
CA ASN A 54 -0.94 0.52 15.84
C ASN A 54 -2.11 1.48 16.12
N GLN A 55 -2.16 2.03 17.34
CA GLN A 55 -3.15 3.03 17.75
C GLN A 55 -2.64 4.47 17.66
N ASN A 56 -1.37 4.72 17.32
CA ASN A 56 -0.79 6.08 17.24
C ASN A 56 -1.50 6.97 16.21
N ALA A 57 -2.07 6.39 15.16
CA ALA A 57 -2.88 7.10 14.17
C ALA A 57 -4.37 7.17 14.52
N PHE A 58 -4.80 6.49 15.58
CA PHE A 58 -6.18 6.51 16.05
C PHE A 58 -6.44 7.80 16.82
N LYS A 59 -7.48 8.54 16.39
CA LYS A 59 -7.88 9.81 17.03
C LYS A 59 -9.30 9.73 17.57
N HIS A 60 -10.26 9.59 16.66
CA HIS A 60 -11.70 9.69 16.96
C HIS A 60 -12.54 8.60 16.23
N GLY A 61 -11.93 7.51 15.77
CA GLY A 61 -12.66 6.38 15.16
C GLY A 61 -13.25 6.57 13.75
N LEU A 62 -13.43 7.80 13.23
CA LEU A 62 -14.08 8.05 11.92
C LEU A 62 -13.40 7.37 10.70
N TYR A 63 -12.11 7.03 10.82
CA TYR A 63 -11.32 6.37 9.78
C TYR A 63 -11.11 4.87 10.04
N THR A 64 -11.77 4.29 11.04
CA THR A 64 -11.75 2.84 11.23
C THR A 64 -12.46 2.14 10.07
N LYS A 65 -12.17 0.84 9.90
CA LYS A 65 -12.78 0.02 8.84
C LYS A 65 -14.31 0.00 8.98
N GLU A 66 -14.78 -0.09 10.21
CA GLU A 66 -16.18 -0.15 10.61
C GLU A 66 -16.89 1.16 10.25
N SER A 67 -16.32 2.31 10.66
CA SER A 67 -16.87 3.64 10.36
C SER A 67 -16.90 3.93 8.86
N ILE A 68 -15.86 3.54 8.13
CA ILE A 68 -15.82 3.68 6.66
C ILE A 68 -16.88 2.78 6.01
N ALA A 69 -17.01 1.53 6.44
CA ALA A 69 -18.01 0.60 5.91
C ALA A 69 -19.44 1.10 6.16
N PHE A 70 -19.72 1.61 7.37
CA PHE A 70 -21.01 2.21 7.70
C PHE A 70 -21.33 3.40 6.78
N ARG A 71 -20.40 4.36 6.64
CA ARG A 71 -20.57 5.51 5.73
C ARG A 71 -20.83 5.08 4.29
N LYS A 72 -20.14 4.03 3.80
CA LYS A 72 -20.39 3.49 2.45
C LYS A 72 -21.80 2.91 2.32
N ARG A 73 -22.31 2.19 3.33
CA ARG A 73 -23.68 1.64 3.32
C ARG A 73 -24.73 2.75 3.29
N ILE A 74 -24.59 3.75 4.17
CA ILE A 74 -25.50 4.91 4.21
C ILE A 74 -25.49 5.66 2.88
N ARG A 75 -24.31 5.93 2.30
CA ARG A 75 -24.21 6.57 0.99
C ARG A 75 -24.87 5.76 -0.12
N LYS A 76 -24.72 4.43 -0.11
CA LYS A 76 -25.37 3.54 -1.08
C LYS A 76 -26.89 3.60 -0.94
N LEU A 77 -27.39 3.57 0.29
CA LEU A 77 -28.82 3.68 0.57
C LEU A 77 -29.38 5.02 0.08
N ALA A 78 -28.76 6.14 0.47
CA ALA A 78 -29.18 7.47 0.04
C ALA A 78 -29.24 7.57 -1.48
N LYS A 79 -28.18 7.15 -2.18
CA LYS A 79 -28.15 7.14 -3.65
C LYS A 79 -29.28 6.28 -4.25
N SER A 80 -29.55 5.11 -3.68
CA SER A 80 -30.66 4.27 -4.13
C SER A 80 -32.01 4.98 -3.94
N THR A 81 -32.22 5.62 -2.79
CA THR A 81 -33.44 6.39 -2.52
C THR A 81 -33.60 7.56 -3.49
N ASP A 82 -32.54 8.34 -3.72
CA ASP A 82 -32.55 9.46 -4.66
C ASP A 82 -32.90 8.99 -6.07
N ASN A 83 -32.33 7.86 -6.51
CA ASN A 83 -32.66 7.26 -7.80
C ASN A 83 -34.14 6.84 -7.86
N LEU A 84 -34.68 6.21 -6.82
CA LEU A 84 -36.09 5.81 -6.80
C LEU A 84 -37.01 7.02 -6.91
N LEU A 85 -36.74 8.07 -6.13
CA LEU A 85 -37.53 9.30 -6.15
C LEU A 85 -37.42 10.05 -7.49
N SER A 86 -36.27 9.97 -8.16
CA SER A 86 -36.07 10.62 -9.47
C SER A 86 -36.74 9.89 -10.64
N ASN A 87 -37.23 8.66 -10.41
CA ASN A 87 -37.91 7.83 -11.42
C ASN A 87 -39.43 7.74 -11.19
N LEU A 88 -39.97 8.52 -10.25
CA LEU A 88 -41.40 8.76 -10.06
C LEU A 88 -41.80 10.07 -10.74
#